data_AF-A0A847DRL7-F1
#
_entry.id   AF-A0A847DRL7-F1
#
_cell.length_a   1.000
_cell.length_b   1.000
_cell.length_c   1.000
_cell.angle_alpha   90.00
_cell.angle_beta   90.00
_cell.angle_gamma   90.00
#
_symmetry.space_group_name_H-M   'P 1'
#
loop_
_entity.id
_entity.type
_entity.pdbx_description
1 polymer ?
#
loop_
_entity_poly.entity_id
_entity_poly.type
_entity_poly.pdbx_seq_one_letter_code
_entity_poly.pdbx_strand_id
1 'polypeptide(L)' 'MIEHDRLVAASATTPAEEALERALRPKRLADYVGQPRIREQLEIFISAAR' A
#
# COMPACT_ATOMS: atom_id res chain seq x y z
N MET A 1 21.98 12.95 -10.71
CA MET A 1 20.70 12.32 -10.36
C MET A 1 20.29 11.47 -11.55
N ILE A 2 20.28 10.14 -11.42
CA ILE A 2 19.78 9.28 -12.49
C ILE A 2 18.26 9.25 -12.38
N GLU A 3 17.58 9.96 -13.27
CA GLU A 3 16.15 9.75 -13.48
C GLU A 3 15.96 8.31 -13.94
N HIS A 4 15.29 7.52 -13.11
CA HIS A 4 14.85 6.19 -13.50
C HIS A 4 13.57 6.39 -14.29
N ASP A 5 13.70 6.43 -15.62
CA ASP A 5 12.54 6.40 -16.50
C ASP A 5 11.76 5.12 -16.23
N ARG A 6 10.58 5.27 -15.64
CA ARG A 6 9.76 4.13 -15.25
C ARG A 6 9.16 3.55 -16.52
N LEU A 7 9.63 2.36 -16.89
CA LEU A 7 9.10 1.59 -18.04
C LEU A 7 7.58 1.33 -17.96
N VAL A 8 6.99 1.41 -16.76
CA VAL A 8 5.55 1.23 -16.54
C VAL A 8 5.03 2.42 -15.72
N ALA A 9 3.98 3.06 -16.23
CA ALA A 9 3.30 4.13 -15.52
C ALA A 9 2.58 3.59 -14.28
N ALA A 10 2.68 4.30 -13.15
CA ALA A 10 1.96 3.95 -11.92
C ALA A 10 0.48 4.39 -11.94
N SER A 11 0.05 5.09 -12.99
CA SER A 11 -1.33 5.57 -13.13
C SER A 11 -2.23 4.47 -13.67
N ALA A 12 -3.39 4.28 -13.05
CA ALA A 12 -4.48 3.55 -13.68
C ALA A 12 -4.85 4.22 -15.02
N THR A 13 -5.13 3.41 -16.04
CA THR A 13 -5.52 3.90 -17.38
C THR A 13 -7.02 4.22 -17.40
N THR A 14 -7.81 3.56 -16.53
CA THR A 14 -9.26 3.78 -16.43
C THR A 14 -9.78 3.79 -14.98
N PRO A 15 -10.95 4.40 -14.71
CA PRO A 15 -11.58 4.35 -13.38
C PRO A 15 -11.94 2.93 -12.91
N ALA A 16 -12.20 2.02 -13.85
CA ALA A 16 -12.51 0.62 -13.55
C ALA A 16 -11.29 -0.13 -13.02
N GLU A 17 -10.11 0.12 -13.59
CA GLU A 17 -8.83 -0.42 -13.10
C GLU A 17 -8.53 0.08 -11.68
N GLU A 18 -8.76 1.36 -11.41
CA GLU A 18 -8.56 1.94 -10.08
C GLU A 18 -9.53 1.33 -9.04
N ALA A 19 -10.78 1.11 -9.43
CA ALA A 19 -11.77 0.43 -8.58
C ALA A 19 -11.34 -1.00 -8.25
N LEU A 20 -10.84 -1.73 -9.25
CA LEU A 20 -10.32 -3.09 -9.07
C LEU A 20 -9.08 -3.12 -8.17
N GLU A 21 -8.10 -2.25 -8.42
CA GLU A 21 -6.88 -2.18 -7.60
C GLU A 21 -7.22 -1.88 -6.13
N ARG A 22 -8.11 -0.91 -5.89
CA ARG A 22 -8.58 -0.58 -4.54
C ARG A 22 -9.24 -1.77 -3.85
N ALA A 23 -9.99 -2.59 -4.60
CA ALA A 23 -10.62 -3.80 -4.06
C ALA A 23 -9.60 -4.88 -3.64
N LEU A 24 -8.41 -4.90 -4.25
CA LEU A 24 -7.32 -5.81 -3.90
C LEU A 24 -6.50 -5.34 -2.68
N ARG A 25 -6.64 -4.08 -2.26
CA ARG A 25 -5.85 -3.55 -1.14
C ARG A 25 -6.26 -4.20 0.20
N PRO A 26 -5.29 -4.58 1.05
CA PRO A 26 -5.57 -5.12 2.39
C PRO A 26 -6.43 -4.16 3.22
N LYS A 27 -7.40 -4.69 3.98
CA LYS A 27 -8.32 -3.89 4.80
C LYS A 27 -7.85 -3.73 6.24
N ARG A 28 -7.06 -4.68 6.76
CA ARG A 28 -6.49 -4.66 8.11
C ARG A 28 -4.98 -4.59 8.02
N LEU A 29 -4.36 -4.01 9.05
CA LEU A 29 -2.90 -3.93 9.16
C LEU A 29 -2.25 -5.34 9.13
N ALA A 30 -2.91 -6.34 9.73
CA ALA A 30 -2.45 -7.72 9.75
C ALA A 30 -2.41 -8.40 8.36
N ASP A 31 -3.24 -7.93 7.42
CA ASP A 31 -3.37 -8.51 6.08
C ASP A 31 -2.26 -8.03 5.12
N TYR A 32 -1.44 -7.06 5.53
CA TYR A 32 -0.31 -6.58 4.74
C TYR A 32 0.83 -7.61 4.71
N VAL A 33 1.30 -7.90 3.50
CA VAL A 33 2.42 -8.80 3.25
C VAL A 33 3.72 -8.00 3.11
N GLY A 34 4.75 -8.42 3.83
CA GLY A 34 6.07 -7.76 3.85
C GLY A 34 6.17 -6.62 4.88
N GLN A 35 7.34 -5.98 4.92
CA GLN A 35 7.65 -4.86 5.82
C GLN A 35 7.31 -5.12 7.32
N PRO A 36 7.80 -6.22 7.92
CA PRO A 36 7.41 -6.62 9.28
C PRO A 36 7.67 -5.53 10.34
N ARG A 37 8.82 -4.86 10.27
CA ARG A 37 9.20 -3.77 11.20
C ARG A 37 8.21 -2.60 11.17
N ILE A 38 7.74 -2.21 9.99
CA ILE A 38 6.80 -1.08 9.85
C ILE A 38 5.43 -1.48 10.39
N ARG A 39 4.97 -2.69 10.07
CA ARG A 39 3.71 -3.23 10.56
C ARG A 39 3.69 -3.30 12.09
N GLU A 40 4.77 -3.78 12.70
CA GLU A 40 4.91 -3.83 14.17
C GLU A 40 4.86 -2.44 14.81
N GLN A 41 5.57 -1.45 14.25
CA GLN A 41 5.55 -0.10 14.77
C GLN A 41 4.16 0.55 14.65
N LEU A 42 3.47 0.35 13.52
CA LEU A 42 2.11 0.85 13.33
C LEU A 42 1.12 0.21 14.32
N GLU A 43 1.24 -1.09 14.59
CA GLU A 43 0.39 -1.80 15.55
C GLU A 43 0.49 -1.18 16.96
N ILE A 44 1.71 -0.82 17.40
CA ILE A 44 1.95 -0.15 18.68
C ILE A 44 1.20 1.19 18.74
N PHE A 45 1.32 2.02 17.70
CA PHE A 45 0.67 3.32 17.66
C PHE A 45 -0.85 3.22 17.63
N ILE A 46 -1.40 2.31 16.82
CA ILE A 46 -2.85 2.10 16.73
C ILE A 46 -3.40 1.63 18.07
N SER A 47 -2.70 0.72 18.74
CA SER A 47 -3.08 0.22 20.06
C SER A 47 -3.04 1.32 21.13
N ALA A 48 -2.03 2.20 21.07
CA ALA A 48 -1.89 3.31 22.02
C ALA A 48 -2.91 4.44 21.79
N ALA A 49 -3.47 4.57 20.59
CA ALA A 49 -4.45 5.60 20.24
C ALA A 49 -5.91 5.15 20.48
N ARG A 50 -6.12 3.87 20.80
CA ARG A 50 -7.43 3.32 21.18
C ARG A 50 -7.74 3.63 22.64
#